data_AF-A0A961X2H8-F1
#
_entry.id   AF-A0A961X2H8-F1
#
_cell.length_a   1.000
_cell.length_b   1.000
_cell.length_c   1.000
_cell.angle_alpha   90.00
_cell.angle_beta   90.00
_cell.angle_gamma   90.00
#
_symmetry.space_group_name_H-M   'P 1'
#
loop_
_entity.id
_entity.type
_entity.pdbx_description
1 polymer ?
#
loop_
_entity_poly.entity_id
_entity_poly.type
_entity_poly.pdbx_seq_one_letter_code
_entity_poly.pdbx_strand_id
1 'polypeptide(L)' 'TPYKEGGQWQTCGVITKTIDGDTREHRFIRADRFSDEDAAADHSIAKGKQMVEQVGDRMFN' A
#
# COMPACT_ATOMS: atom_id res chain seq x y z
N THR A 1 -5.46 7.86 1.70
CA THR A 1 -5.70 8.91 0.68
C THR A 1 -4.39 9.25 0.04
N PRO A 2 -4.26 9.18 -1.29
CA PRO A 2 -3.02 9.48 -2.00
C PRO A 2 -2.58 10.93 -1.71
N TYR A 3 -1.32 11.07 -1.30
CA TYR A 3 -0.73 12.34 -0.86
C TYR A 3 0.04 12.95 -2.03
N LYS A 4 -0.46 14.07 -2.56
CA LYS A 4 0.12 14.77 -3.70
C LYS A 4 1.25 15.68 -3.21
N GLU A 5 2.49 15.25 -3.39
CA GLU A 5 3.68 16.05 -3.02
C GLU A 5 4.49 16.33 -4.30
N GLY A 6 4.66 17.60 -4.65
CA GLY A 6 5.48 18.01 -5.81
C GLY A 6 4.88 17.70 -7.20
N GLY A 7 3.58 17.45 -7.32
CA GLY A 7 2.92 17.20 -8.61
C GLY A 7 3.06 15.76 -9.14
N GLN A 8 3.60 14.85 -8.34
CA GLN A 8 3.76 13.43 -8.68
C GLN A 8 2.91 12.57 -7.74
N TRP A 9 2.30 11.50 -8.29
CA TRP A 9 1.52 10.54 -7.52
C TRP A 9 2.46 9.51 -6.91
N GLN A 10 2.44 9.37 -5.59
CA GLN A 10 3.24 8.37 -4.89
C GLN A 10 2.43 7.08 -4.71
N THR A 11 3.08 5.94 -4.89
CA THR A 11 2.47 4.64 -4.59
C THR A 11 2.28 4.52 -3.07
N CYS A 12 1.03 4.55 -2.63
CA CYS A 12 0.68 4.36 -1.23
C CYS A 12 -0.57 3.50 -1.12
N GLY A 13 -0.63 2.68 -0.08
CA GLY A 13 -1.75 1.79 0.16
C GLY A 13 -1.93 1.47 1.63
N VAL A 14 -3.10 0.96 1.97
CA VAL A 14 -3.40 0.40 3.28
C VAL A 14 -3.80 -1.05 3.06
N ILE A 15 -3.14 -1.94 3.78
CA ILE A 15 -3.50 -3.35 3.83
C ILE A 15 -4.24 -3.55 5.14
N THR A 16 -5.48 -3.98 5.08
CA THR A 16 -6.30 -4.25 6.26
C THR A 16 -6.57 -5.75 6.34
N LYS A 17 -6.32 -6.35 7.51
CA LYS A 17 -6.63 -7.75 7.79
C LYS A 17 -7.23 -7.89 9.18
N THR A 18 -8.28 -8.70 9.30
CA THR A 18 -8.81 -9.12 10.59
C THR A 18 -8.06 -10.36 11.05
N ILE A 19 -7.41 -10.27 12.22
CA ILE A 19 -6.66 -11.35 12.86
C ILE A 19 -7.24 -11.52 14.27
N ASP A 20 -7.73 -12.72 14.58
CA ASP A 20 -8.32 -13.05 15.90
C ASP A 20 -9.46 -12.11 16.38
N GLY A 21 -10.19 -11.51 15.43
CA GLY A 21 -11.28 -10.57 15.72
C GLY A 21 -10.85 -9.09 15.77
N ASP A 22 -9.54 -8.83 15.75
CA ASP A 22 -8.98 -7.48 15.70
C ASP A 22 -8.64 -7.06 14.26
N THR A 23 -9.12 -5.89 13.85
CA THR A 23 -8.76 -5.28 12.56
C THR A 23 -7.38 -4.65 12.67
N ARG A 24 -6.40 -5.24 11.99
CA ARG A 24 -5.05 -4.70 11.85
C ARG A 24 -4.90 -4.00 10.52
N GLU A 25 -4.31 -2.80 10.56
CA GLU A 25 -4.05 -1.99 9.38
C GLU A 25 -2.55 -1.75 9.25
N HIS A 26 -2.02 -1.99 8.05
CA HIS A 26 -0.65 -1.70 7.69
C HIS A 26 -0.62 -0.71 6.53
N ARG A 27 -0.24 0.54 6.81
CA ARG A 27 -0.08 1.58 5.80
C ARG A 27 1.35 1.57 5.28
N PHE A 28 1.51 1.55 3.96
CA PHE A 28 2.80 1.65 3.32
C PHE A 28 2.83 2.85 2.36
N ILE A 29 4.00 3.47 2.27
CA ILE A 29 4.30 4.56 1.33
C ILE A 29 5.59 4.16 0.63
N ARG A 30 5.58 4.14 -0.70
CA ARG A 30 6.75 3.87 -1.53
C ARG A 30 7.25 5.18 -2.13
N ALA A 31 8.56 5.26 -2.33
CA ALA A 31 9.19 6.40 -2.99
C ALA A 31 8.97 6.41 -4.51
N ASP A 32 8.32 5.38 -5.07
CA ASP A 32 7.96 5.31 -6.48
C ASP A 32 6.95 6.41 -6.83
N ARG A 33 7.28 7.19 -7.86
CA ARG A 33 6.50 8.35 -8.31
C ARG A 33 5.99 8.13 -9.72
N PHE A 34 4.71 8.37 -9.93
CA PHE A 34 4.00 8.18 -11.18
C PHE A 34 3.39 9.50 -11.65
N SER A 35 3.36 9.67 -12.97
CA SER A 35 2.73 10.81 -13.64
C SER A 35 1.20 10.68 -13.69
N ASP A 36 0.70 9.45 -13.56
CA ASP A 36 -0.69 9.05 -13.76
C ASP A 36 -1.23 8.36 -12.49
N GLU A 37 -2.47 8.68 -12.13
CA GLU A 37 -3.11 8.20 -10.90
C GLU A 37 -3.48 6.71 -11.01
N ASP A 38 -3.98 6.26 -12.16
CA ASP A 38 -4.34 4.86 -12.39
C ASP A 38 -3.08 3.98 -12.38
N ALA A 39 -1.99 4.43 -13.00
CA ALA A 39 -0.71 3.74 -12.93
C ALA A 39 -0.18 3.63 -11.49
N ALA A 40 -0.31 4.69 -10.70
CA ALA A 40 0.07 4.68 -9.28
C ALA A 40 -0.80 3.71 -8.47
N ALA A 41 -2.10 3.65 -8.75
CA ALA A 41 -3.06 2.78 -8.08
C ALA A 41 -2.81 1.30 -8.41
N ASP A 42 -2.65 0.95 -9.68
CA ASP A 42 -2.35 -0.42 -10.13
C ASP A 42 -1.04 -0.92 -9.51
N HIS A 43 -0.01 -0.07 -9.51
CA HIS A 43 1.26 -0.39 -8.89
C HIS A 43 1.15 -0.55 -7.37
N SER A 44 0.32 0.26 -6.71
CA SER A 44 0.03 0.14 -5.27
C SER A 44 -0.65 -1.18 -4.94
N ILE A 45 -1.60 -1.61 -5.77
CA ILE A 45 -2.31 -2.89 -5.59
C ILE A 45 -1.34 -4.07 -5.79
N ALA A 46 -0.55 -4.06 -6.86
CA ALA A 46 0.44 -5.10 -7.13
C ALA A 46 1.47 -5.21 -6.00
N LYS A 47 1.97 -4.08 -5.49
CA LYS A 47 2.90 -4.05 -4.35
C LYS A 47 2.24 -4.48 -3.04
N GLY A 48 0.98 -4.11 -2.81
CA GLY A 48 0.20 -4.59 -1.68
C GLY A 48 0.13 -6.12 -1.66
N LYS A 49 -0.22 -6.74 -2.81
CA LYS A 49 -0.25 -8.21 -2.95
C LYS A 49 1.11 -8.85 -2.68
N GLN A 50 2.19 -8.31 -3.26
CA GLN A 50 3.55 -8.83 -3.00
C GLN A 50 3.94 -8.73 -1.53
N MET A 51 3.55 -7.66 -0.82
CA MET A 51 3.81 -7.54 0.62
C MET A 51 3.03 -8.56 1.43
N VAL A 52 1.76 -8.82 1.07
CA VAL A 52 0.97 -9.89 1.68
C VAL A 52 1.62 -11.25 1.42
N GLU A 53 2.14 -11.53 0.23
CA GLU A 53 2.79 -12.80 -0.08
C GLU A 53 4.14 -12.99 0.60
N GLN A 54 4.99 -11.94 0.64
CA GLN A 54 6.35 -12.03 1.18
C GLN A 54 6.40 -11.91 2.70
N VAL A 55 5.63 -10.98 3.26
CA VAL A 55 5.65 -10.68 4.70
C VAL A 55 4.52 -11.42 5.41
N GLY A 56 3.37 -11.60 4.75
CA GLY A 56 2.21 -12.25 5.33
C GLY A 56 1.79 -11.54 6.61
N ASP A 57 1.39 -12.33 7.60
CA ASP A 57 0.85 -11.79 8.85
C ASP A 57 1.90 -11.10 9.73
N ARG A 58 3.19 -11.25 9.40
CA ARG A 58 4.27 -10.53 10.07
C ARG A 58 4.22 -9.02 9.83
N MET A 59 3.49 -8.55 8.81
CA MET A 59 3.34 -7.10 8.58
C MET A 59 2.43 -6.43 9.62
N PHE A 60 1.68 -7.22 10.38
CA PHE A 60 0.74 -6.76 11.41
C PHE A 60 1.22 -7.04 12.84
N ASN A 61 2.39 -7.69 13.00
CA ASN A 61 2.98 -8.00 14.30
C ASN A 61 3.70 -6.77 14.88
#